data_AF-A0A1V3MUA1-F1
#
_entry.id   AF-A0A1V3MUA1-F1
#
_cell.length_a   1.000
_cell.length_b   1.000
_cell.length_c   1.000
_cell.angle_alpha   90.00
_cell.angle_beta   90.00
_cell.angle_gamma   90.00
#
_symmetry.space_group_name_H-M   'P 1'
#
loop_
_entity.id
_entity.type
_entity.pdbx_description
1 polymer ?
#
loop_
_entity_poly.entity_id
_entity_poly.type
_entity_poly.pdbx_seq_one_letter_code
_entity_poly.pdbx_strand_id
1 'polypeptide(L)'
;MRKYQITNKNRTTDSNLLQALHLLFMEVQQLKKTLQDAIPKENAEVEIRDTEFVKDTVGVSDRTLLRYQNLGLIEVYRRDKSGRKYFRLDDIQRLKRYLSP
;
A
#
# COMPACT_ATOMS: atom_id res chain seq x y z
N MET A 1 7.55 -18.73 49.84
CA MET A 1 7.63 -18.31 48.42
C MET A 1 7.78 -16.78 48.38
N ARG A 2 8.96 -16.26 48.01
CA ARG A 2 9.24 -14.82 47.93
C ARG A 2 8.61 -14.24 46.66
N LYS A 3 7.70 -13.28 46.82
CA LYS A 3 7.14 -12.50 45.70
C LYS A 3 8.18 -11.47 45.27
N TYR A 4 8.76 -11.64 44.09
CA TYR A 4 9.58 -10.61 43.46
C TYR A 4 8.66 -9.49 42.97
N GLN A 5 8.67 -8.36 43.66
CA GLN A 5 8.12 -7.12 43.12
C GLN A 5 9.07 -6.62 42.03
N ILE A 6 8.69 -6.79 40.77
CA ILE A 6 9.36 -6.13 39.65
C ILE A 6 8.93 -4.67 39.72
N THR A 7 9.70 -3.85 40.45
CA THR A 7 9.55 -2.40 40.42
C THR A 7 10.04 -1.92 39.05
N ASN A 8 9.10 -1.66 38.14
CA ASN A 8 9.37 -1.14 36.81
C ASN A 8 9.71 0.36 36.92
N LYS A 9 10.87 0.66 37.49
CA LYS A 9 11.43 2.00 37.61
C LYS A 9 12.05 2.33 36.24
N ASN A 10 11.57 3.40 35.59
CA ASN A 10 12.05 3.97 34.32
C ASN A 10 11.29 3.57 33.04
N ARG A 11 9.97 3.81 33.01
CA ARG A 11 9.24 4.01 31.73
C ARG A 11 8.84 5.48 31.57
N THR A 12 9.81 6.37 31.68
CA THR A 12 9.71 7.66 30.99
C THR A 12 10.11 7.37 29.56
N THR A 13 9.14 7.09 28.69
CA THR A 13 9.40 7.27 27.25
C THR A 13 9.89 8.69 27.11
N ASP A 14 11.15 8.89 26.70
CA ASP A 14 11.76 10.20 26.60
C ASP A 14 10.80 11.10 25.83
N SER A 15 10.19 12.07 26.52
CA SER A 15 9.21 12.99 25.92
C SER A 15 9.79 13.67 24.69
N ASN A 16 11.11 13.89 24.72
CA ASN A 16 11.91 14.43 23.64
C ASN A 16 11.97 13.49 22.43
N LEU A 17 12.08 12.17 22.64
CA LEU A 17 12.06 11.18 21.57
C LEU A 17 10.68 11.10 20.92
N LEU A 18 9.61 11.09 21.72
CA LEU A 18 8.24 11.09 21.20
C LEU A 18 7.95 12.37 20.41
N GLN A 19 8.42 13.53 20.90
CA GLN A 19 8.29 14.80 20.22
C GLN A 19 9.08 14.83 18.91
N ALA A 20 10.32 14.32 18.90
CA ALA A 20 11.14 14.22 17.69
C ALA A 20 10.48 13.32 16.64
N LEU A 21 9.93 12.17 17.04
CA LEU A 21 9.19 11.27 16.15
C LEU A 21 7.93 11.93 15.60
N HIS A 22 7.21 12.68 16.41
CA HIS A 22 6.02 13.41 15.97
C HIS A 22 6.36 14.46 14.90
N LEU A 23 7.42 15.25 15.12
CA LEU A 23 7.90 16.25 14.16
C LEU A 23 8.32 15.59 12.84
N LEU A 24 9.11 14.50 12.91
CA LEU A 24 9.51 13.75 11.71
C LEU A 24 8.31 13.20 10.94
N PHE A 25 7.31 12.65 11.65
CA PHE A 25 6.10 12.16 11.01
C PHE A 25 5.37 13.26 10.26
N MET A 26 5.22 14.45 10.87
CA MET A 26 4.57 15.59 10.24
C MET A 26 5.31 16.05 8.98
N GLU A 27 6.63 16.12 9.03
CA GLU A 27 7.49 16.47 7.89
C GLU A 27 7.29 15.49 6.72
N VAL A 28 7.29 14.18 7.02
CA VAL A 28 7.06 13.12 6.02
C VAL A 28 5.67 13.23 5.39
N GLN A 29 4.64 13.52 6.19
CA GLN A 29 3.29 13.72 5.65
C GLN A 29 3.20 14.96 4.75
N GLN A 30 3.87 16.06 5.11
CA GLN A 30 3.93 17.26 4.28
C GLN A 30 4.65 16.97 2.96
N LEU A 31 5.84 16.37 3.00
CA LEU A 31 6.59 16.00 1.80
C LEU A 31 5.79 15.08 0.88
N LYS A 32 5.10 14.08 1.45
CA LYS A 32 4.21 13.19 0.70
C LYS A 32 3.11 13.96 -0.02
N LYS A 33 2.49 14.93 0.66
CA LYS A 33 1.44 15.78 0.08
C LYS A 33 2.01 16.68 -1.02
N THR A 34 3.14 17.33 -0.78
CA THR A 34 3.80 18.18 -1.78
C THR A 34 4.17 17.39 -3.04
N LEU A 35 4.64 16.15 -2.89
CA LEU A 35 4.90 15.27 -4.03
C LEU A 35 3.61 14.87 -4.77
N GLN A 36 2.52 14.61 -4.05
CA GLN A 36 1.21 14.35 -4.67
C GLN A 36 0.67 15.56 -5.43
N ASP A 37 0.93 16.77 -4.93
CA ASP A 37 0.49 18.03 -5.56
C ASP A 37 1.42 18.47 -6.71
N ALA A 38 2.72 18.13 -6.63
CA ALA A 38 3.73 18.49 -7.63
C ALA A 38 3.76 17.56 -8.85
N ILE A 39 3.25 16.33 -8.73
CA ILE A 39 3.00 15.48 -9.90
C ILE A 39 1.77 16.07 -10.60
N PRO A 40 1.90 16.64 -11.81
CA PRO A 40 0.72 17.04 -12.56
C PRO A 40 -0.17 15.81 -12.65
N LYS A 41 -1.43 15.93 -12.22
CA LYS A 41 -2.47 15.00 -12.66
C LYS A 41 -2.61 15.21 -14.16
N GLU A 42 -1.66 14.70 -14.94
CA GLU A 42 -1.92 14.40 -16.33
C GLU A 42 -3.17 13.55 -16.29
N ASN A 43 -4.22 14.06 -16.91
CA ASN A 43 -5.38 13.28 -17.30
C ASN A 43 -4.93 12.29 -18.38
N ALA A 44 -3.87 11.53 -18.12
CA ALA A 44 -3.55 10.33 -18.86
C ALA A 44 -4.79 9.46 -18.69
N GLU A 45 -5.44 9.14 -19.81
CA GLU A 45 -6.50 8.14 -19.82
C GLU A 45 -5.92 6.88 -19.17
N VAL A 46 -6.28 6.67 -17.90
CA VAL A 46 -5.83 5.50 -17.16
C VAL A 46 -6.54 4.33 -17.80
N GLU A 47 -5.83 3.58 -18.63
CA GLU A 47 -6.36 2.35 -19.20
C GLU A 47 -6.72 1.38 -18.08
N ILE A 48 -8.02 1.11 -17.95
CA ILE A 48 -8.55 0.18 -16.97
C ILE A 48 -8.92 -1.14 -17.63
N ARG A 49 -8.58 -2.25 -16.98
CA ARG A 49 -8.87 -3.61 -17.43
C ARG A 49 -9.57 -4.39 -16.34
N ASP A 50 -10.38 -5.34 -16.75
CA ASP A 50 -11.15 -6.18 -15.84
C ASP A 50 -10.29 -7.32 -15.26
N THR A 51 -10.92 -8.11 -14.39
CA THR A 51 -10.24 -9.20 -13.68
C THR A 51 -9.84 -10.34 -14.62
N GLU A 52 -10.63 -10.63 -15.64
CA GLU A 52 -10.34 -11.68 -16.63
C GLU A 52 -9.07 -11.33 -17.42
N PHE A 53 -8.98 -10.10 -17.93
CA PHE A 53 -7.79 -9.62 -18.63
C PHE A 53 -6.51 -9.71 -17.78
N VAL A 54 -6.60 -9.35 -16.50
CA VAL A 54 -5.45 -9.43 -15.57
C VAL A 54 -4.97 -10.87 -15.46
N LYS A 55 -5.89 -11.82 -15.30
CA LYS A 55 -5.56 -13.24 -15.14
C LYS A 55 -4.89 -13.79 -16.37
N ASP A 56 -5.40 -13.46 -17.56
CA ASP A 56 -4.84 -13.92 -18.82
C ASP A 56 -3.46 -13.30 -19.09
N THR A 57 -3.29 -12.02 -18.76
CA THR A 57 -2.04 -11.29 -19.01
C THR A 57 -0.89 -11.76 -18.10
N VAL A 58 -1.21 -12.04 -16.83
CA VAL A 58 -0.25 -12.42 -15.80
C VAL A 58 -0.12 -13.95 -15.70
N GLY A 59 -1.11 -14.70 -16.17
CA GLY A 59 -1.15 -16.17 -16.13
C GLY A 59 -1.46 -16.73 -14.75
N VAL A 60 -2.42 -16.15 -14.02
CA VAL A 60 -2.69 -16.50 -12.61
C VAL A 60 -4.15 -16.86 -12.33
N SER A 61 -4.36 -17.75 -11.35
CA SER A 61 -5.70 -18.09 -10.86
C SER A 61 -6.33 -16.97 -10.03
N ASP A 62 -7.65 -16.99 -9.83
CA ASP A 62 -8.37 -16.03 -8.97
C ASP A 62 -7.82 -16.02 -7.54
N ARG A 63 -7.51 -17.20 -7.00
CA ARG A 63 -6.96 -17.36 -5.65
C ARG A 63 -5.59 -16.69 -5.55
N THR A 64 -4.76 -16.86 -6.58
CA THR A 64 -3.43 -16.24 -6.64
C THR A 64 -3.53 -14.73 -6.78
N LEU A 65 -4.45 -14.24 -7.63
CA LEU A 65 -4.69 -12.81 -7.78
C LEU A 65 -5.18 -12.18 -6.47
N LEU A 66 -6.09 -12.83 -5.75
CA LEU A 66 -6.53 -12.38 -4.42
C LEU A 66 -5.37 -12.36 -3.42
N ARG A 67 -4.50 -13.36 -3.43
CA ARG A 67 -3.30 -13.37 -2.59
C ARG A 67 -2.39 -12.18 -2.90
N TYR A 68 -2.17 -11.87 -4.17
CA TYR A 68 -1.35 -10.71 -4.58
C TYR A 68 -1.99 -9.37 -4.20
N GLN A 69 -3.33 -9.28 -4.21
CA GLN A 69 -4.05 -8.13 -3.66
C GLN A 69 -3.80 -7.99 -2.16
N ASN A 70 -3.90 -9.07 -1.39
CA ASN A 70 -3.67 -9.04 0.06
C ASN A 70 -2.21 -8.70 0.41
N LEU A 71 -1.27 -9.05 -0.46
CA LEU A 71 0.14 -8.69 -0.32
C LEU A 71 0.46 -7.26 -0.79
N GLY A 72 -0.50 -6.54 -1.39
CA GLY A 72 -0.29 -5.19 -1.91
C GLY A 72 0.53 -5.13 -3.21
N LEU A 73 0.66 -6.26 -3.93
CA LEU A 73 1.39 -6.29 -5.21
C LEU A 73 0.58 -5.72 -6.38
N ILE A 74 -0.75 -5.71 -6.25
CA ILE A 74 -1.68 -5.11 -7.21
C ILE A 74 -2.93 -4.64 -6.48
N GLU A 75 -3.45 -3.46 -6.83
CA GLU A 75 -4.60 -2.85 -6.16
C GLU A 75 -5.80 -2.69 -7.10
N VAL A 76 -7.00 -2.80 -6.53
CA VAL A 76 -8.24 -2.54 -7.28
C VAL A 76 -8.40 -1.03 -7.42
N TYR A 77 -8.36 -0.54 -8.65
CA TYR A 77 -8.49 0.89 -8.93
C TYR A 77 -9.94 1.37 -8.84
N ARG A 78 -10.87 0.61 -9.42
CA ARG A 78 -12.29 0.94 -9.41
C ARG A 78 -13.14 -0.32 -9.27
N ARG A 79 -14.30 -0.17 -8.63
CA ARG A 79 -15.38 -1.16 -8.66
C ARG A 79 -16.60 -0.55 -9.33
N ASP A 80 -17.23 -1.31 -10.22
CA ASP A 80 -18.52 -0.92 -10.78
C ASP A 80 -19.66 -1.16 -9.80
N LYS A 81 -20.84 -0.62 -10.12
CA LYS A 81 -22.10 -0.87 -9.39
C LYS A 81 -22.44 -2.36 -9.28
N SER A 82 -21.99 -3.18 -10.24
CA SER A 82 -22.15 -4.63 -10.24
C SER A 82 -21.11 -5.37 -9.38
N GLY A 83 -20.14 -4.68 -8.78
CA GLY A 83 -19.06 -5.29 -8.00
C GLY A 83 -17.87 -5.81 -8.82
N ARG A 84 -17.87 -5.61 -10.15
CA ARG A 84 -16.73 -5.96 -11.01
C ARG A 84 -15.52 -5.09 -10.65
N LYS A 85 -14.34 -5.72 -10.55
CA LYS A 85 -13.08 -5.06 -10.18
C LYS A 85 -12.31 -4.69 -11.45
N TYR A 86 -11.80 -3.47 -11.46
CA TYR A 86 -10.93 -2.95 -12.51
C TYR A 86 -9.56 -2.56 -11.95
N PHE A 87 -8.54 -2.79 -12.76
CA PHE A 87 -7.13 -2.59 -12.44
C PHE A 87 -6.52 -1.69 -13.49
N ARG A 88 -5.50 -0.90 -13.12
CA ARG A 88 -4.75 -0.10 -14.09
C ARG A 88 -3.84 -1.00 -14.90
N LEU A 89 -3.73 -0.74 -16.20
CA LEU A 89 -2.85 -1.51 -17.07
C LEU A 89 -1.39 -1.48 -16.58
N ASP A 90 -0.92 -0.33 -16.10
CA ASP A 90 0.44 -0.17 -15.57
C ASP A 90 0.73 -1.10 -14.38
N ASP A 91 -0.24 -1.25 -13.47
CA ASP A 91 -0.11 -2.12 -12.30
C ASP A 91 -0.06 -3.60 -12.73
N ILE A 92 -0.85 -3.98 -13.74
CA ILE A 92 -0.83 -5.33 -14.33
C ILE A 92 0.53 -5.61 -14.96
N GLN A 93 1.06 -4.68 -15.75
CA GLN A 93 2.38 -4.83 -16.39
C GLN A 93 3.51 -4.85 -15.37
N ARG A 94 3.39 -4.08 -14.29
CA ARG A 94 4.33 -4.10 -13.16
C ARG A 94 4.33 -5.47 -12.48
N LEU A 95 3.14 -6.00 -12.20
CA LEU A 95 2.99 -7.33 -11.62
C LEU A 95 3.56 -8.41 -12.53
N LYS A 96 3.30 -8.34 -13.84
CA LYS A 96 3.86 -9.27 -14.83
C LYS A 96 5.39 -9.27 -14.81
N ARG A 97 6.01 -8.08 -14.82
CA ARG A 97 7.47 -7.93 -14.72
C ARG A 97 8.03 -8.49 -13.42
N TYR A 98 7.33 -8.31 -12.31
CA TYR A 98 7.75 -8.84 -11.00
C TYR A 98 7.74 -10.38 -10.97
N LEU A 99 6.82 -11.02 -11.69
CA LEU A 99 6.65 -12.48 -11.69
C LEU A 99 7.49 -13.19 -12.77
N SER A 100 7.95 -12.47 -13.80
CA SER A 100 8.79 -12.98 -14.88
C SER A 100 10.17 -12.28 -14.85
N PRO A 101 11.07 -12.67 -13.91
CA PRO A 101 12.41 -12.10 -13.82
C PRO A 101 13.32 -12.51 -14.98
#